data_AF-A0A1J8P4T8-F1
#
_entry.id   AF-A0A1J8P4T8-F1
#
_cell.length_a   1.000
_cell.length_b   1.000
_cell.length_c   1.000
_cell.angle_alpha   90.00
_cell.angle_beta   90.00
_cell.angle_gamma   90.00
#
_symmetry.space_group_name_H-M   'P 1'
#
loop_
_entity.id
_entity.type
_entity.pdbx_description
1 polymer ?
#
loop_
_entity_poly.entity_id
_entity_poly.type
_entity_poly.pdbx_seq_one_letter_code
_entity_poly.pdbx_strand_id
1 'polypeptide(L)' 'GFVINGENADDQSGFSVSSAGDVNGDGLDDLIVGTPGASNETGKSYVVFGTTNTTAINLSTIATGTGGFVINGENR' A
#
# COMPACT_ATOMS: atom_id res chain seq x y z
N GLY A 1 7.17 1.04 15.64
CA GLY A 1 6.06 1.18 14.69
C GLY A 1 6.39 2.31 13.73
N PHE A 2 5.73 2.35 12.58
CA PHE A 2 5.85 3.38 11.55
C PHE A 2 4.45 3.83 11.12
N VAL A 3 4.38 4.90 10.33
CA VAL A 3 3.13 5.42 9.75
C VAL A 3 3.09 5.10 8.26
N ILE A 4 1.91 4.79 7.74
CA ILE A 4 1.64 4.71 6.30
C ILE A 4 0.75 5.90 5.93
N ASN A 5 1.26 6.82 5.11
CA ASN A 5 0.52 7.97 4.60
C ASN A 5 -0.14 7.61 3.26
N GLY A 6 -1.40 8.00 3.08
CA GLY A 6 -2.14 7.80 1.82
C GLY A 6 -1.52 8.51 0.62
N GLU A 7 -1.89 8.09 -0.60
CA GLU A 7 -1.40 8.69 -1.85
C GLU A 7 -2.09 10.05 -2.10
N ASN A 8 -3.42 10.07 -2.10
CA ASN A 8 -4.22 11.29 -2.27
C ASN A 8 -5.25 11.46 -1.14
N ALA A 9 -5.79 12.67 -1.01
CA ALA A 9 -6.96 12.91 -0.18
C ALA A 9 -8.15 12.08 -0.71
N ASP A 10 -9.03 11.65 0.20
CA ASP A 10 -10.28 10.92 -0.11
C ASP A 10 -10.13 9.52 -0.74
N ASP A 11 -8.89 9.04 -1.00
CA ASP A 11 -8.61 7.67 -1.45
C ASP A 11 -9.01 6.59 -0.43
N GLN A 12 -9.35 6.99 0.80
CA GLN A 12 -9.71 6.12 1.91
C GLN A 12 -8.60 5.10 2.22
N SER A 13 -7.35 5.56 2.24
CA SER A 13 -6.22 4.69 2.54
C SER A 13 -6.34 4.06 3.92
N GLY A 14 -6.11 2.74 3.99
CA GLY A 14 -6.28 1.98 5.23
C GLY A 14 -7.72 1.56 5.51
N PHE A 15 -8.62 1.65 4.52
CA PHE A 15 -9.99 1.12 4.62
C PHE A 15 -9.98 -0.37 5.02
N SER A 16 -9.03 -1.13 4.48
CA SER A 16 -8.71 -2.48 4.92
C SER A 16 -7.19 -2.67 4.96
N VAL A 17 -6.73 -3.47 5.92
CA VAL A 17 -5.32 -3.87 6.05
C VAL A 17 -5.26 -5.35 6.39
N SER A 18 -4.36 -6.08 5.74
CA SER A 18 -4.06 -7.48 6.05
C SER A 18 -2.56 -7.73 5.92
N SER A 19 -2.07 -8.77 6.59
CA SER A 19 -0.77 -9.35 6.24
C SER A 19 -0.83 -9.92 4.82
N ALA A 20 0.26 -9.73 4.07
CA ALA A 20 0.50 -10.34 2.76
C ALA A 20 1.55 -11.48 2.84
N GLY A 21 2.16 -11.70 4.02
CA GLY A 21 3.37 -12.51 4.16
C GLY A 21 4.59 -11.82 3.56
N ASP A 22 5.74 -12.49 3.57
CA ASP A 22 6.97 -12.02 2.90
C ASP A 22 6.88 -12.31 1.38
N VAL A 23 6.46 -11.31 0.59
CA VAL A 23 6.27 -11.47 -0.86
C VAL A 23 7.53 -11.17 -1.66
N ASN A 24 8.50 -10.48 -1.07
CA ASN A 24 9.74 -10.09 -1.73
C ASN A 24 10.96 -10.96 -1.35
N GLY A 25 10.81 -11.84 -0.36
CA GLY A 25 11.81 -12.80 0.10
C GLY A 25 12.87 -12.20 1.03
N ASP A 26 12.59 -11.08 1.71
CA ASP A 26 13.55 -10.40 2.58
C ASP A 26 13.50 -10.85 4.05
N GLY A 27 12.55 -11.74 4.39
CA GLY A 27 12.34 -12.28 5.72
C GLY A 27 11.46 -11.41 6.63
N LEU A 28 10.83 -10.35 6.10
CA LEU A 28 9.86 -9.51 6.81
C LEU A 28 8.47 -9.69 6.20
N ASP A 29 7.45 -9.80 7.05
CA ASP A 29 6.07 -9.86 6.56
C ASP A 29 5.65 -8.49 5.97
N ASP A 30 5.09 -8.54 4.77
CA ASP A 30 4.55 -7.41 4.05
C ASP A 30 3.07 -7.17 4.41
N LEU A 31 2.57 -5.99 4.03
CA LEU A 31 1.19 -5.59 4.25
C LEU A 31 0.49 -5.32 2.93
N ILE A 32 -0.80 -5.67 2.85
CA ILE A 32 -1.70 -5.16 1.81
C ILE A 32 -2.64 -4.11 2.39
N VAL A 33 -2.72 -2.96 1.73
CA VAL A 33 -3.54 -1.80 2.13
C VAL A 33 -4.55 -1.48 1.03
N GLY A 34 -5.84 -1.54 1.36
CA GLY A 34 -6.94 -1.19 0.46
C GLY A 34 -7.26 0.31 0.44
N THR A 35 -7.51 0.85 -0.75
CA THR A 35 -7.85 2.27 -1.00
C THR A 35 -9.04 2.34 -1.98
N PRO A 36 -10.27 2.04 -1.52
CA PRO A 36 -11.42 1.91 -2.42
C PRO A 36 -11.85 3.23 -3.06
N GLY A 37 -11.49 4.38 -2.49
CA GLY A 37 -11.78 5.70 -3.07
C GLY A 37 -10.87 6.09 -4.23
N ALA A 38 -9.74 5.39 -4.41
CA ALA A 38 -8.76 5.76 -5.43
C ALA A 38 -9.26 5.49 -6.87
N SER A 39 -8.67 6.20 -7.84
CA SER A 39 -8.89 5.98 -9.28
C SER A 39 -10.34 6.11 -9.77
N ASN A 40 -11.09 7.11 -9.28
CA ASN A 40 -12.53 7.24 -9.52
C ASN A 40 -13.28 5.98 -9.07
N GLU A 41 -13.07 5.61 -7.81
CA GLU A 41 -13.78 4.51 -7.14
C GLU A 41 -13.59 3.11 -7.76
N THR A 42 -12.69 2.94 -8.74
CA THR A 42 -12.25 1.60 -9.16
C THR A 42 -11.36 0.95 -8.10
N GLY A 43 -10.76 1.77 -7.25
CA GLY A 43 -9.91 1.37 -6.14
C GLY A 43 -8.48 1.05 -6.55
N LYS A 44 -7.58 1.16 -5.58
CA LYS A 44 -6.23 0.58 -5.63
C LYS A 44 -5.99 -0.26 -4.38
N SER A 45 -5.08 -1.22 -4.48
CA SER A 45 -4.46 -1.87 -3.32
C SER A 45 -2.95 -1.72 -3.41
N TYR A 46 -2.28 -1.54 -2.28
CA TYR A 46 -0.82 -1.41 -2.21
C TYR A 46 -0.27 -2.59 -1.44
N VAL A 47 0.70 -3.28 -2.01
CA VAL A 47 1.58 -4.16 -1.24
C VAL A 47 2.75 -3.32 -0.78
N VAL A 48 2.90 -3.20 0.54
CA VAL A 48 3.93 -2.42 1.22
C VAL A 48 4.92 -3.40 1.81
N PHE A 49 6.17 -3.35 1.36
CA PHE A 49 7.21 -4.24 1.87
C PHE A 49 7.52 -3.96 3.35
N GLY A 50 7.71 -5.02 4.11
CA GLY A 50 8.10 -5.00 5.51
C GLY A 50 9.39 -4.21 5.71
N THR A 51 9.52 -3.55 6.86
CA THR A 51 10.74 -2.81 7.18
C THR A 51 11.00 -2.75 8.67
N THR A 52 12.27 -2.71 9.04
CA THR A 52 12.73 -2.41 10.41
C THR A 52 12.88 -0.91 10.64
N ASN A 53 12.78 -0.10 9.59
CA ASN A 53 12.80 1.36 9.69
C ASN A 53 11.53 1.88 10.38
N THR A 54 11.66 3.00 11.07
CA THR A 54 10.55 3.68 11.76
C THR A 54 10.07 4.92 11.03
N THR A 55 10.67 5.22 9.88
CA THR A 55 10.29 6.34 9.01
C THR A 55 8.91 6.10 8.39
N ALA A 56 8.17 7.18 8.17
CA ALA A 56 6.88 7.08 7.48
C ALA A 56 7.05 6.55 6.05
N ILE A 57 6.15 5.67 5.64
CA ILE A 57 6.02 5.16 4.27
C ILE A 57 4.90 5.95 3.60
N ASN A 58 5.09 6.39 2.37
CA ASN A 58 4.07 7.11 1.61
C ASN A 58 3.57 6.19 0.49
N LEU A 59 2.25 5.99 0.36
CA LEU A 59 1.71 5.16 -0.73
C LEU A 59 2.03 5.74 -2.12
N SER A 60 2.28 7.05 -2.22
CA SER A 60 2.79 7.68 -3.45
C SER A 60 4.17 7.18 -3.87
N THR A 61 5.06 6.83 -2.94
CA THR A 61 6.36 6.21 -3.29
C THR A 61 6.17 4.76 -3.72
N ILE A 62 5.23 4.04 -3.11
CA ILE A 62 4.86 2.67 -3.50
C ILE A 62 4.27 2.66 -4.91
N ALA A 63 3.43 3.63 -5.27
CA ALA A 63 2.87 3.78 -6.60
C ALA A 63 3.95 3.96 -7.70
N THR A 64 5.12 4.49 -7.33
CA THR A 64 6.29 4.61 -8.22
C THR A 64 7.21 3.39 -8.21
N GLY A 65 6.85 2.32 -7.48
CA GLY A 65 7.58 1.05 -7.44
C GLY A 65 8.72 0.97 -6.43
N THR A 66 8.76 1.85 -5.43
CA THR A 66 9.77 1.80 -4.36
C THR A 66 9.13 1.29 -3.07
N GLY A 67 9.71 0.24 -2.47
CA GLY A 67 9.25 -0.31 -1.19
C GLY A 67 7.94 -1.09 -1.28
N GLY A 68 7.55 -1.53 -2.49
CA GLY A 68 6.32 -2.26 -2.74
C GLY A 68 5.81 -2.09 -4.17
N PHE A 69 4.54 -2.40 -4.39
CA PHE A 69 3.87 -2.21 -5.67
C PHE A 69 2.37 -1.96 -5.51
N VAL A 70 1.75 -1.44 -6.56
CA VAL A 70 0.31 -1.13 -6.61
C VAL A 70 -0.43 -2.14 -7.49
N ILE A 71 -1.62 -2.54 -7.04
CA ILE A 71 -2.61 -3.33 -7.77
C ILE A 71 -3.75 -2.37 -8.11
N ASN A 72 -3.90 -2.05 -9.39
CA ASN A 72 -4.93 -1.12 -9.86
C ASN A 72 -6.25 -1.87 -10.08
N GLY A 73 -7.35 -1.28 -9.61
CA GLY A 73 -8.69 -1.68 -10.01
C GLY A 73 -8.98 -1.21 -11.43
N GLU A 74 -9.53 -2.10 -12.24
CA GLU A 74 -9.91 -1.83 -13.63
C GLU A 74 -11.37 -1.36 -13.72
N ASN A 75 -11.63 -0.43 -14.64
CA ASN A 75 -12.99 -0.10 -15.05
C ASN A 75 -13.59 -1.28 -15.84
N ARG A 76 -14.87 -1.56 -15.62
CA ARG A 76 -15.63 -2.56 -16.41
C ARG A 76 -16.23 -1.97 -17.67
#